data_AF-U9UUT1-F1
#
_entry.id   AF-U9UUT1-F1
#
_cell.length_a   1.000
_cell.length_b   1.000
_cell.length_c   1.000
_cell.angle_alpha   90.00
_cell.angle_beta   90.00
_cell.angle_gamma   90.00
#
_symmetry.space_group_name_H-M   'P 1'
#
loop_
_entity.id
_entity.type
_entity.pdbx_description
1 polymer ?
#
loop_
_entity_poly.entity_id
_entity_poly.type
_entity_poly.pdbx_seq_one_letter_code
_entity_poly.pdbx_strand_id
1 'polypeptide(L)'
;MDSFGLIKPSDASEICKKCNCICYAIRFQQNFKNWTSDNDDIDKFIQNTQLSAHKNAMEAIEWIPYDRLYNIKYIAKDKFGKVVYRANWIDGYISFYNSDEESWDNENQNWIRNECNMFVNLKSLNTPNILTLKFLNKIKIEHIFYGITQNPETKNYMMVLNNKCKKSHNNVREALEWIPYDKLYDIKYIAKMSLVKYIEQIGLMAI
;
A
#
# COMPACT_ATOMS: atom_id res chain seq x y z
N MET A 1 21.58 29.90 11.12
CA MET A 1 20.53 30.90 10.83
C MET A 1 20.75 31.38 9.41
N ASP A 2 19.74 31.35 8.55
CA ASP A 2 19.80 32.09 7.29
C ASP A 2 19.31 33.53 7.52
N SER A 3 19.51 34.37 6.51
CA SER A 3 19.32 35.83 6.56
C SER A 3 17.87 36.30 6.80
N PHE A 4 16.93 35.39 7.08
CA PHE A 4 15.52 35.69 7.32
C PHE A 4 15.02 35.31 8.72
N GLY A 5 15.88 34.81 9.60
CA GLY A 5 15.49 34.51 10.98
C GLY A 5 14.40 33.43 11.11
N LEU A 6 14.19 32.64 10.06
CA LEU A 6 13.31 31.49 10.09
C LEU A 6 14.05 30.34 10.79
N ILE A 7 13.44 29.83 11.85
CA ILE A 7 13.87 28.59 12.50
C ILE A 7 13.82 27.50 11.42
N LYS A 8 14.94 26.83 11.16
CA LYS A 8 14.95 25.64 10.30
C LYS A 8 13.89 24.67 10.84
N PRO A 9 13.14 23.93 10.00
CA PRO A 9 12.13 22.98 10.46
C PRO A 9 12.63 21.88 11.42
N SER A 10 13.94 21.81 11.70
CA SER A 10 14.61 20.78 12.50
C SER A 10 14.32 20.82 14.01
N ASP A 11 13.72 21.88 14.55
CA ASP A 11 13.68 22.09 16.01
C ASP A 11 12.29 21.84 16.64
N ALA A 12 11.31 21.38 15.86
CA ALA A 12 10.08 20.85 16.44
C ALA A 12 10.38 19.46 17.02
N SER A 13 10.59 19.38 18.34
CA SER A 13 10.80 18.13 19.09
C SER A 13 9.92 16.99 18.55
N GLU A 14 10.52 16.08 17.78
CA GLU A 14 9.87 14.86 17.28
C GLU A 14 9.55 13.87 18.41
N ILE A 15 10.01 14.18 19.63
CA ILE A 15 9.71 13.47 20.84
C ILE A 15 8.28 13.77 21.27
N CYS A 16 7.42 12.77 21.13
CA CYS A 16 6.05 12.82 21.63
C CYS A 16 6.04 12.69 23.15
N LYS A 17 5.51 13.69 23.87
CA LYS A 17 5.39 13.65 25.34
C LYS A 17 4.66 12.41 25.88
N LYS A 18 3.69 11.89 25.12
CA LYS A 18 2.92 10.69 25.47
C LYS A 18 3.76 9.41 25.32
N CYS A 19 4.66 9.36 24.34
CA CYS A 19 5.43 8.16 24.01
C CYS A 19 6.86 8.19 24.55
N ASN A 20 7.37 9.38 24.88
CA ASN A 20 8.75 9.68 25.24
C ASN A 20 9.77 9.13 24.22
N CYS A 21 9.44 9.18 22.94
CA CYS A 21 10.27 8.74 21.81
C CYS A 21 9.90 9.50 20.53
N ILE A 22 10.72 9.37 19.48
CA ILE A 22 10.36 9.78 18.10
C ILE A 22 9.03 9.13 17.73
N CYS A 23 8.14 9.91 17.12
CA CYS A 23 6.76 9.52 16.94
C CYS A 23 6.26 9.84 15.52
N TYR A 24 5.92 8.81 14.75
CA TYR A 24 5.45 8.98 13.37
C TYR A 24 4.17 9.82 13.28
N ALA A 25 3.29 9.77 14.29
CA ALA A 25 2.12 10.64 14.36
C ALA A 25 2.46 12.14 14.28
N ILE A 26 3.60 12.58 14.84
CA ILE A 26 4.05 13.98 14.75
C ILE A 26 4.48 14.30 13.32
N ARG A 27 5.26 13.42 12.69
CA ARG A 27 5.68 13.57 11.28
C ARG A 27 4.48 13.63 10.34
N PHE A 28 3.48 12.76 10.52
CA PHE A 28 2.25 12.84 9.76
C PHE A 28 1.51 14.16 9.98
N GLN A 29 1.36 14.59 11.24
CA GLN A 29 0.66 15.83 11.58
C GLN A 29 1.28 17.06 10.91
N GLN A 30 2.62 17.11 10.81
CA GLN A 30 3.33 18.18 10.10
C GLN A 30 2.97 18.22 8.61
N ASN A 31 2.62 17.08 8.01
CA ASN A 31 2.30 16.96 6.58
C ASN A 31 0.81 17.21 6.25
N PHE A 32 -0.07 17.46 7.23
CA PHE A 32 -1.51 17.63 6.98
C PHE A 32 -1.86 18.81 6.07
N LYS A 33 -0.99 19.81 5.99
CA LYS A 33 -1.19 20.99 5.12
C LYS A 33 -0.78 20.73 3.67
N ASN A 34 -0.11 19.62 3.38
CA ASN A 34 0.48 19.33 2.08
C ASN A 34 -0.42 18.47 1.18
N TRP A 35 -1.57 18.00 1.69
CA TRP A 35 -2.53 17.26 0.91
C TRP A 35 -3.95 17.47 1.45
N THR A 36 -4.94 17.34 0.57
CA THR A 36 -6.36 17.21 0.89
C THR A 36 -7.01 16.32 -0.15
N SER A 37 -8.08 15.65 0.22
CA SER A 37 -8.91 14.85 -0.69
C SER A 37 -10.11 15.62 -1.27
N ASP A 38 -10.21 16.92 -0.97
CA ASP A 38 -11.41 17.75 -1.19
C ASP A 38 -12.66 17.21 -0.47
N ASN A 39 -12.47 16.42 0.60
CA ASN A 39 -13.55 15.88 1.42
C ASN A 39 -13.13 15.82 2.89
N ASP A 40 -13.71 16.69 3.71
CA ASP A 40 -13.39 16.84 5.13
C ASP A 40 -13.56 15.56 5.94
N ASP A 41 -14.56 14.72 5.62
CA ASP A 41 -14.80 13.46 6.33
C ASP A 41 -13.69 12.44 6.04
N ILE A 42 -13.24 12.37 4.79
CA ILE A 42 -12.14 11.49 4.36
C ILE A 42 -10.81 12.01 4.92
N ASP A 43 -10.57 13.31 4.84
CA ASP A 43 -9.36 13.93 5.39
C ASP A 43 -9.26 13.67 6.89
N LYS A 44 -10.34 13.93 7.63
CA LYS A 44 -10.42 13.64 9.07
C LYS A 44 -10.24 12.16 9.37
N PHE A 45 -10.81 11.28 8.55
CA PHE A 45 -10.62 9.84 8.70
C PHE A 45 -9.15 9.45 8.57
N ILE A 46 -8.49 9.86 7.48
CA ILE A 46 -7.09 9.56 7.20
C ILE A 46 -6.20 10.15 8.31
N GLN A 47 -6.39 11.43 8.66
CA GLN A 47 -5.64 12.10 9.72
C GLN A 47 -5.78 11.38 11.07
N ASN A 48 -6.96 10.90 11.44
CA ASN A 48 -7.16 10.13 12.68
C ASN A 48 -6.35 8.83 12.71
N THR A 49 -6.25 8.13 11.57
CA THR A 49 -5.40 6.92 11.49
C THR A 49 -3.93 7.27 11.61
N GLN A 50 -3.48 8.35 10.97
CA GLN A 50 -2.12 8.86 11.02
C GLN A 50 -1.71 9.34 12.42
N LEU A 51 -2.60 10.03 13.15
CA LEU A 51 -2.37 10.46 14.52
C LEU A 51 -2.30 9.29 15.52
N SER A 52 -2.88 8.14 15.17
CA SER A 52 -2.84 6.93 15.98
C SER A 52 -1.56 6.11 15.76
N ALA A 53 -0.89 6.32 14.63
CA ALA A 53 0.32 5.60 14.21
C ALA A 53 1.57 6.15 14.93
N HIS A 54 1.68 5.91 16.25
CA HIS A 54 2.79 6.45 17.04
C HIS A 54 4.13 5.75 16.75
N LYS A 55 4.15 4.41 16.72
CA LYS A 55 5.36 3.58 16.62
C LYS A 55 5.46 2.80 15.32
N ASN A 56 4.37 2.73 14.57
CA ASN A 56 4.28 1.94 13.35
C ASN A 56 3.61 2.77 12.26
N ALA A 57 4.39 3.32 11.35
CA ALA A 57 3.88 4.15 10.26
C ALA A 57 2.98 3.36 9.30
N MET A 58 3.13 2.03 9.21
CA MET A 58 2.29 1.18 8.35
C MET A 58 0.83 1.07 8.84
N GLU A 59 0.54 1.45 10.09
CA GLU A 59 -0.84 1.48 10.60
C GLU A 59 -1.63 2.69 10.07
N ALA A 60 -0.93 3.70 9.56
CA ALA A 60 -1.53 4.89 8.98
C ALA A 60 -2.10 4.56 7.59
N ILE A 61 -3.30 5.06 7.32
CA ILE A 61 -3.86 5.10 5.99
C ILE A 61 -3.28 6.32 5.27
N GLU A 62 -2.92 6.16 4.00
CA GLU A 62 -2.38 7.23 3.17
C GLU A 62 -3.48 7.86 2.30
N TRP A 63 -3.39 9.16 2.07
CA TRP A 63 -3.96 9.75 0.87
C TRP A 63 -3.02 9.46 -0.30
N ILE A 64 -3.51 8.76 -1.32
CA ILE A 64 -2.72 8.35 -2.48
C ILE A 64 -3.21 9.17 -3.68
N PRO A 65 -2.42 10.15 -4.15
CA PRO A 65 -2.75 10.90 -5.35
C PRO A 65 -2.96 9.96 -6.54
N TYR A 66 -4.02 10.20 -7.31
CA TYR A 66 -4.47 9.26 -8.35
C TYR A 66 -3.45 9.09 -9.48
N ASP A 67 -2.64 10.12 -9.74
CA ASP A 67 -1.55 10.12 -10.71
C ASP A 67 -0.35 9.23 -10.30
N ARG A 68 -0.31 8.77 -9.04
CA ARG A 68 0.63 7.73 -8.59
C ARG A 68 0.16 6.31 -8.96
N LEU A 69 -1.03 6.17 -9.55
CA LEU A 69 -1.63 4.92 -9.98
C LEU A 69 -1.70 4.87 -11.52
N TYR A 70 -1.22 3.78 -12.10
CA TYR A 70 -1.21 3.59 -13.55
C TYR A 70 -1.59 2.17 -13.97
N ASN A 71 -1.78 1.96 -15.27
CA ASN A 71 -2.25 0.67 -15.84
C ASN A 71 -3.53 0.17 -15.18
N ILE A 72 -4.47 1.08 -14.93
CA ILE A 72 -5.73 0.79 -14.23
C ILE A 72 -6.62 -0.06 -15.15
N LYS A 73 -6.93 -1.28 -14.72
CA LYS A 73 -7.73 -2.25 -15.48
C LYS A 73 -8.91 -2.73 -14.66
N TYR A 74 -10.09 -2.77 -15.27
CA TYR A 74 -11.26 -3.39 -14.66
C TYR A 74 -11.01 -4.88 -14.44
N ILE A 75 -11.33 -5.39 -13.24
CA ILE A 75 -11.27 -6.82 -12.92
C ILE A 75 -12.69 -7.39 -12.93
N ALA A 76 -13.53 -6.89 -12.02
CA ALA A 76 -14.86 -7.45 -11.79
C ALA A 76 -15.72 -6.48 -10.97
N LYS A 77 -17.01 -6.79 -10.90
CA LYS A 77 -17.96 -6.23 -9.94
C LYS A 77 -18.22 -7.28 -8.87
N ASP A 78 -18.04 -6.94 -7.59
CA ASP A 78 -18.29 -7.88 -6.50
C ASP A 78 -19.80 -8.13 -6.29
N LYS A 79 -20.12 -9.11 -5.44
CA LYS A 79 -21.51 -9.48 -5.12
C LYS A 79 -22.36 -8.36 -4.48
N PHE A 80 -21.73 -7.28 -4.04
CA PHE A 80 -22.39 -6.09 -3.50
C PHE A 80 -22.47 -4.95 -4.51
N GLY A 81 -22.13 -5.23 -5.77
CA GLY A 81 -22.14 -4.26 -6.84
C GLY A 81 -20.96 -3.28 -6.84
N LYS A 82 -19.93 -3.51 -6.02
CA LYS A 82 -18.74 -2.64 -5.99
C LYS A 82 -17.77 -3.04 -7.09
N VAL A 83 -17.29 -2.06 -7.82
CA VAL A 83 -16.32 -2.29 -8.89
C VAL A 83 -14.92 -2.44 -8.29
N VAL A 84 -14.18 -3.41 -8.79
CA VAL A 84 -12.78 -3.68 -8.45
C VAL A 84 -11.92 -3.51 -9.70
N TYR A 85 -10.90 -2.69 -9.58
CA TYR A 85 -9.86 -2.49 -10.59
C TYR A 85 -8.51 -2.99 -10.05
N ARG A 86 -7.61 -3.35 -10.96
CA ARG A 86 -6.18 -3.54 -10.68
C ARG A 86 -5.44 -2.29 -11.12
N ALA A 87 -4.43 -1.87 -10.37
CA ALA A 87 -3.52 -0.81 -10.76
C ALA A 87 -2.09 -1.12 -10.32
N ASN A 88 -1.13 -0.41 -10.90
CA ASN A 88 0.23 -0.31 -10.39
C ASN A 88 0.36 0.96 -9.56
N TRP A 89 0.96 0.86 -8.38
CA TRP A 89 1.26 1.99 -7.52
C TRP A 89 2.75 2.30 -7.55
N ILE A 90 3.11 3.50 -8.04
CA ILE A 90 4.51 3.90 -8.24
C ILE A 90 5.28 3.90 -6.93
N ASP A 91 4.70 4.47 -5.87
CA ASP A 91 5.39 4.69 -4.60
C ASP A 91 5.61 3.41 -3.79
N GLY A 92 4.82 2.35 -3.99
CA GLY A 92 4.79 1.24 -3.03
C GLY A 92 4.26 1.69 -1.66
N TYR A 93 4.42 0.92 -0.58
CA TYR A 93 3.93 1.27 0.77
C TYR A 93 5.03 1.81 1.68
N ILE A 94 4.66 2.51 2.76
CA ILE A 94 5.61 2.95 3.81
C ILE A 94 6.28 1.73 4.44
N SER A 95 7.62 1.70 4.40
CA SER A 95 8.42 0.59 4.92
C SER A 95 8.18 0.34 6.42
N PHE A 96 8.21 -0.95 6.80
CA PHE A 96 8.36 -1.38 8.18
C PHE A 96 9.74 -2.06 8.30
N TYR A 97 10.61 -1.51 9.14
CA TYR A 97 11.76 -2.25 9.64
C TYR A 97 11.72 -2.29 11.15
N ASN A 98 12.07 -3.44 11.71
CA ASN A 98 12.01 -3.67 13.14
C ASN A 98 13.19 -2.95 13.83
N SER A 99 12.84 -2.25 14.90
CA SER A 99 13.65 -1.69 16.00
C SER A 99 14.80 -0.72 15.72
N ASP A 100 15.51 -0.78 14.59
CA ASP A 100 16.75 0.01 14.43
C ASP A 100 16.80 0.90 13.18
N GLU A 101 15.90 0.71 12.21
CA GLU A 101 15.79 1.55 11.01
C GLU A 101 14.45 2.30 11.00
N GLU A 102 14.53 3.63 10.97
CA GLU A 102 13.34 4.51 10.93
C GLU A 102 12.60 4.33 9.60
N SER A 103 11.26 4.28 9.62
CA SER A 103 10.41 4.37 8.41
C SER A 103 10.53 5.73 7.69
N TRP A 104 11.44 6.58 8.16
CA TRP A 104 11.64 7.95 7.74
C TRP A 104 13.10 8.18 7.35
N ASP A 105 13.28 8.77 6.18
CA ASP A 105 14.56 9.23 5.69
C ASP A 105 14.81 10.67 6.15
N ASN A 106 15.72 10.83 7.12
CA ASN A 106 16.07 12.13 7.67
C ASN A 106 16.85 13.02 6.68
N GLU A 107 17.49 12.46 5.66
CA GLU A 107 18.21 13.26 4.65
C GLU A 107 17.23 13.83 3.64
N ASN A 108 16.34 12.96 3.12
CA ASN A 108 15.35 13.34 2.11
C ASN A 108 14.06 13.92 2.69
N GLN A 109 13.92 13.91 4.02
CA GLN A 109 12.72 14.37 4.74
C GLN A 109 11.45 13.71 4.19
N ASN A 110 11.49 12.39 4.00
CA ASN A 110 10.38 11.65 3.40
C ASN A 110 10.26 10.21 3.94
N TRP A 111 9.12 9.57 3.70
CA TRP A 111 8.88 8.19 4.08
C TRP A 111 9.68 7.23 3.21
N ILE A 112 10.36 6.27 3.86
CA ILE A 112 11.00 5.16 3.15
C ILE A 112 9.90 4.29 2.51
N ARG A 113 10.08 3.94 1.24
CA ARG A 113 9.11 3.18 0.46
C ARG A 113 9.61 1.77 0.14
N ASN A 114 8.72 0.78 0.27
CA ASN A 114 8.95 -0.60 -0.16
C ASN A 114 8.01 -0.99 -1.28
N GLU A 115 8.45 -1.91 -2.14
CA GLU A 115 7.68 -2.46 -3.26
C GLU A 115 7.19 -1.38 -4.25
N CYS A 116 8.09 -0.48 -4.67
CA CYS A 116 7.80 0.47 -5.75
C CYS A 116 7.26 -0.26 -6.99
N ASN A 117 6.30 0.35 -7.69
CA ASN A 117 5.57 -0.25 -8.81
C ASN A 117 4.77 -1.53 -8.47
N MET A 118 4.34 -1.71 -7.22
CA MET A 118 3.54 -2.86 -6.82
C MET A 118 2.13 -2.88 -7.41
N PHE A 119 1.55 -4.08 -7.49
CA PHE A 119 0.12 -4.26 -7.81
C PHE A 119 -0.77 -3.99 -6.61
N VAL A 120 -1.81 -3.19 -6.83
CA VAL A 120 -2.87 -2.90 -5.86
C VAL A 120 -4.24 -3.12 -6.47
N ASN A 121 -5.21 -3.41 -5.60
CA ASN A 121 -6.62 -3.45 -5.97
C ASN A 121 -7.28 -2.14 -5.57
N LEU A 122 -7.96 -1.51 -6.52
CA LEU A 122 -8.79 -0.33 -6.28
C LEU A 122 -10.23 -0.77 -6.13
N LYS A 123 -10.85 -0.49 -4.98
CA LYS A 123 -12.24 -0.86 -4.72
C LYS A 123 -13.08 0.39 -4.48
N SER A 124 -14.16 0.54 -5.25
CA SER A 124 -15.09 1.67 -5.10
C SER A 124 -15.58 1.83 -3.66
N LEU A 125 -15.64 3.08 -3.22
CA LEU A 125 -15.90 3.47 -1.85
C LEU A 125 -17.16 4.34 -1.80
N ASN A 126 -18.21 3.83 -1.14
CA ASN A 126 -19.38 4.64 -0.84
C ASN A 126 -19.09 5.37 0.47
N THR A 127 -18.94 6.69 0.40
CA THR A 127 -18.53 7.60 1.50
C THR A 127 -19.24 7.31 2.85
N PRO A 128 -20.55 6.98 2.93
CA PRO A 128 -21.19 6.71 4.23
C PRO A 128 -20.63 5.49 4.98
N ASN A 129 -20.08 4.50 4.27
CA ASN A 129 -19.72 3.21 4.86
C ASN A 129 -18.29 3.16 5.45
N ILE A 130 -17.38 4.05 5.03
CA ILE A 130 -15.99 4.10 5.53
C ILE A 130 -15.97 4.38 7.04
N LEU A 131 -16.86 5.26 7.50
CA LEU A 131 -16.87 5.79 8.87
C LEU A 131 -17.27 4.74 9.92
N THR A 132 -17.59 3.50 9.52
CA THR A 132 -17.90 2.44 10.47
C THR A 132 -16.65 1.60 10.80
N LEU A 133 -16.23 1.61 12.06
CA LEU A 133 -15.14 0.76 12.59
C LEU A 133 -15.30 -0.72 12.20
N LYS A 134 -16.55 -1.21 12.11
CA LYS A 134 -16.89 -2.57 11.67
C LYS A 134 -16.43 -2.85 10.23
N PHE A 135 -16.58 -1.89 9.32
CA PHE A 135 -16.17 -2.03 7.93
C PHE A 135 -14.64 -2.11 7.83
N LEU A 136 -13.93 -1.23 8.54
CA LEU A 136 -12.46 -1.20 8.57
C LEU A 136 -11.86 -2.48 9.17
N ASN A 137 -12.41 -2.97 10.28
CA ASN A 137 -11.95 -4.23 10.88
C ASN A 137 -12.13 -5.40 9.92
N LYS A 138 -13.28 -5.47 9.22
CA LYS A 138 -13.51 -6.53 8.21
C LYS A 138 -12.51 -6.45 7.06
N ILE A 139 -12.17 -5.26 6.58
CA ILE A 139 -11.17 -5.07 5.53
C ILE A 139 -9.80 -5.51 6.03
N LYS A 140 -9.36 -5.03 7.21
CA LYS A 140 -8.04 -5.35 7.78
C LYS A 140 -7.82 -6.85 8.00
N ILE A 141 -8.89 -7.62 8.24
CA ILE A 141 -8.83 -9.09 8.33
C ILE A 141 -8.50 -9.73 6.97
N GLU A 142 -9.06 -9.22 5.88
CA GLU A 142 -8.95 -9.85 4.55
C GLU A 142 -7.82 -9.28 3.70
N HIS A 143 -7.50 -8.00 3.88
CA HIS A 143 -6.60 -7.22 3.04
C HIS A 143 -5.79 -6.21 3.87
N ILE A 144 -4.59 -5.88 3.40
CA ILE A 144 -3.88 -4.70 3.88
C ILE A 144 -4.51 -3.49 3.18
N PHE A 145 -4.92 -2.50 3.97
CA PHE A 145 -5.51 -1.25 3.48
C PHE A 145 -4.44 -0.16 3.51
N TYR A 146 -3.94 0.22 2.33
CA TYR A 146 -2.85 1.19 2.22
C TYR A 146 -3.35 2.62 2.26
N GLY A 147 -4.43 2.91 1.55
CA GLY A 147 -4.81 4.31 1.35
C GLY A 147 -6.13 4.50 0.63
N ILE A 148 -6.51 5.77 0.50
CA ILE A 148 -7.66 6.20 -0.27
C ILE A 148 -7.15 7.07 -1.43
N THR A 149 -7.80 6.94 -2.58
CA THR A 149 -7.57 7.79 -3.75
C THR A 149 -8.91 8.28 -4.31
N GLN A 150 -8.90 9.32 -5.14
CA GLN A 150 -10.08 9.79 -5.86
C GLN A 150 -9.80 9.80 -7.36
N ASN A 151 -10.68 9.16 -8.14
CA ASN A 151 -10.60 9.29 -9.58
C ASN A 151 -11.00 10.73 -9.99
N PRO A 152 -10.13 11.49 -10.67
CA PRO A 152 -10.34 12.91 -10.92
C PRO A 152 -11.48 13.19 -11.90
N GLU A 153 -11.82 12.23 -12.77
CA GLU A 153 -12.88 12.35 -13.79
C GLU A 153 -14.28 12.10 -13.18
N THR A 154 -14.41 11.01 -12.45
CA THR A 154 -15.69 10.55 -11.87
C THR A 154 -15.95 11.09 -10.48
N LYS A 155 -14.93 11.68 -9.84
CA LYS A 155 -14.92 12.11 -8.42
C LYS A 155 -15.20 11.00 -7.41
N ASN A 156 -15.16 9.73 -7.85
CA ASN A 156 -15.38 8.58 -6.99
C ASN A 156 -14.13 8.28 -6.17
N TYR A 157 -14.32 8.11 -4.86
CA TYR A 157 -13.30 7.62 -3.97
C TYR A 157 -13.13 6.11 -4.10
N MET A 158 -11.90 5.65 -3.95
CA MET A 158 -11.54 4.23 -4.01
C MET A 158 -10.54 3.91 -2.92
N MET A 159 -10.68 2.71 -2.36
CA MET A 159 -9.70 2.14 -1.47
C MET A 159 -8.57 1.53 -2.27
N VAL A 160 -7.35 1.73 -1.81
CA VAL A 160 -6.14 1.07 -2.31
C VAL A 160 -5.80 -0.07 -1.36
N LEU A 161 -5.96 -1.29 -1.83
CA LEU A 161 -5.78 -2.52 -1.08
C LEU A 161 -4.64 -3.34 -1.66
N ASN A 162 -3.97 -4.14 -0.83
CA ASN A 162 -3.00 -5.09 -1.34
C ASN A 162 -3.64 -6.10 -2.30
N ASN A 163 -2.82 -6.57 -3.24
CA ASN A 163 -3.20 -7.65 -4.14
C ASN A 163 -3.10 -9.03 -3.44
N LYS A 164 -3.93 -9.26 -2.41
CA LYS A 164 -4.14 -10.62 -1.88
C LYS A 164 -5.23 -11.30 -2.67
N CYS A 165 -4.87 -12.24 -3.55
CA CYS A 165 -5.81 -13.24 -4.02
C CYS A 165 -6.33 -14.02 -2.80
N LYS A 166 -7.63 -13.93 -2.52
CA LYS A 166 -8.28 -15.04 -1.80
C LYS A 166 -7.96 -16.28 -2.63
N LYS A 167 -7.41 -17.32 -2.01
CA LYS A 167 -7.30 -18.65 -2.61
C LYS A 167 -8.72 -19.19 -2.82
N SER A 168 -9.48 -18.63 -3.76
CA SER A 168 -10.64 -19.26 -4.35
C SER A 168 -10.13 -19.95 -5.60
N HIS A 169 -10.30 -21.27 -5.63
CA HIS A 169 -9.85 -22.22 -6.65
C HIS A 169 -9.95 -21.69 -8.09
N ASN A 170 -8.87 -21.13 -8.62
CA ASN A 170 -8.81 -20.68 -10.01
C ASN A 170 -7.66 -21.35 -10.77
N ASN A 171 -7.98 -21.67 -12.02
CA ASN A 171 -7.23 -22.46 -12.99
C ASN A 171 -5.79 -21.93 -13.20
N VAL A 172 -4.84 -22.83 -13.44
CA VAL A 172 -3.39 -22.52 -13.59
C VAL A 172 -3.11 -21.46 -14.68
N ARG A 173 -3.97 -21.38 -15.71
CA ARG A 173 -3.84 -20.40 -16.80
C ARG A 173 -4.07 -18.95 -16.38
N GLU A 174 -5.07 -18.69 -15.53
CA GLU A 174 -5.28 -17.33 -15.03
C GLU A 174 -4.10 -16.92 -14.16
N ALA A 175 -3.64 -17.80 -13.25
CA ALA A 175 -2.52 -17.53 -12.34
C ALA A 175 -1.22 -17.08 -13.07
N LEU A 176 -0.98 -17.55 -14.29
CA LEU A 176 0.17 -17.15 -15.12
C LEU A 176 0.10 -15.68 -15.58
N GLU A 177 -1.09 -15.10 -15.73
CA GLU A 177 -1.28 -13.68 -16.07
C GLU A 177 -1.13 -12.74 -14.87
N TRP A 178 -1.09 -13.29 -13.65
CA TRP A 178 -0.93 -12.53 -12.40
C TRP A 178 0.49 -12.55 -11.85
N ILE A 179 1.38 -13.33 -12.45
CA ILE A 179 2.79 -13.38 -12.07
C ILE A 179 3.50 -12.12 -12.62
N PRO A 180 4.12 -11.30 -11.76
CA PRO A 180 4.99 -10.20 -12.19
C PRO A 180 6.05 -10.70 -13.19
N TYR A 181 6.31 -9.94 -14.26
CA TYR A 181 7.14 -10.40 -15.38
C TYR A 181 8.57 -10.78 -14.93
N ASP A 182 9.09 -10.08 -13.93
CA ASP A 182 10.36 -10.35 -13.24
C ASP A 182 10.38 -11.71 -12.53
N LYS A 183 9.26 -12.17 -11.98
CA LYS A 183 9.13 -13.50 -11.36
C LYS A 183 8.77 -14.60 -12.35
N LEU A 184 8.38 -14.24 -13.57
CA LEU A 184 8.00 -15.18 -14.62
C LEU A 184 9.24 -15.92 -15.16
N TYR A 185 10.40 -15.27 -15.12
CA TYR A 185 11.68 -15.86 -15.50
C TYR A 185 12.09 -16.97 -14.53
N ASP A 186 12.00 -16.70 -13.22
CA ASP A 186 12.29 -17.67 -12.17
C ASP A 186 11.36 -18.88 -12.24
N ILE A 187 10.07 -18.68 -12.47
CA ILE A 187 9.12 -19.79 -12.56
C ILE A 187 9.35 -20.63 -13.82
N LYS A 188 9.61 -20.01 -14.97
CA LYS A 188 9.99 -20.76 -16.19
C LYS A 188 11.28 -21.53 -15.99
N TYR A 189 12.26 -20.94 -15.31
CA TYR A 189 13.53 -21.57 -14.99
C TYR A 189 13.34 -22.75 -14.03
N ILE A 190 12.59 -22.57 -12.94
CA ILE A 190 12.27 -23.63 -11.97
C ILE A 190 11.51 -24.77 -12.65
N ALA A 191 10.48 -24.47 -13.46
CA ALA A 191 9.71 -25.49 -14.17
C ALA A 191 10.58 -26.28 -15.16
N LYS A 192 11.46 -25.59 -15.90
CA LYS A 192 12.44 -26.23 -16.79
C LYS A 192 13.41 -27.12 -16.00
N MET A 193 13.94 -26.63 -14.89
CA MET A 193 14.85 -27.38 -14.01
C MET A 193 14.19 -28.61 -13.38
N SER A 194 12.91 -28.50 -12.97
CA SER A 194 12.13 -29.63 -12.46
C SER A 194 11.85 -30.67 -13.53
N LEU A 195 11.55 -30.26 -14.75
CA LEU A 195 11.33 -31.17 -15.89
C LEU A 195 12.62 -31.91 -16.28
N VAL A 196 13.76 -31.20 -16.31
CA VAL A 196 15.08 -31.80 -16.60
C VAL A 196 15.43 -32.87 -15.55
N LYS A 197 15.28 -32.55 -14.26
CA LYS A 197 15.51 -33.52 -13.17
C LYS A 197 14.59 -34.75 -13.27
N TYR A 198 13.33 -34.55 -13.61
CA TYR A 198 12.37 -35.65 -13.77
C TYR A 198 12.75 -36.57 -14.95
N ILE A 199 13.19 -36.00 -16.07
CA ILE A 199 13.66 -36.77 -17.23
C ILE A 199 14.95 -37.54 -16.90
N GLU A 200 15.92 -36.92 -16.21
CA GLU A 200 17.15 -37.60 -15.75
C GLU A 200 16.83 -38.78 -14.82
N GLN A 201 15.87 -38.59 -13.91
CA GLN A 201 15.46 -39.63 -12.96
C GLN A 201 14.77 -40.82 -13.65
N ILE A 202 13.99 -40.58 -14.71
CA ILE A 202 13.41 -41.64 -15.54
C ILE A 202 14.49 -42.33 -16.39
N GLY A 203 15.44 -41.58 -16.95
CA GLY A 203 16.55 -42.13 -17.73
C GLY A 203 17.48 -43.03 -16.90
N LEU A 204 17.69 -42.72 -15.62
CA LEU A 204 18.44 -43.54 -14.66
C LEU A 204 17.71 -44.83 -14.23
N MET A 205 16.39 -44.89 -14.37
CA MET A 205 15.57 -46.07 -14.05
C MET A 205 15.39 -47.03 -15.24
N ALA A 206 15.87 -46.65 -16.43
CA ALA A 206 15.72 -47.42 -17.67
C ALA A 206 17.00 -48.16 -18.11
N ILE A 207 18.02 -48.25 -17.24
CA ILE A 207 19.29 -48.97 -17.45
C ILE A 207 19.43 -50.01 -16.34
#